data_AF-A0A3N7HZP0-F1
#
_entry.id   AF-A0A3N7HZP0-F1
#
_cell.length_a   1.000
_cell.length_b   1.000
_cell.length_c   1.000
_cell.angle_alpha   90.00
_cell.angle_beta   90.00
_cell.angle_gamma   90.00
#
_symmetry.space_group_name_H-M   'P 1'
#
loop_
_entity.id
_entity.type
_entity.pdbx_description
1 polymer ?
#
loop_
_entity_poly.entity_id
_entity_poly.type
_entity_poly.pdbx_seq_one_letter_code
_entity_poly.pdbx_strand_id
1 'polypeptide(L)'
;MASIKLVLRTNQEDKTGHSPLYIRLIKDRKAKFVATGVKLKHNEWDDDKQKIKKNHTNSARMNAFLAQKIADAEGTVADHERKRKSVSARKLKEAIKGKDMANFFEYAYNRCERIKGTVSVATYKNYKQYVAKFEKFIGHRDIYFDDITVTMLKDYINYMSNNLKNGATTVHYSLLILSVMFRDAQREDVIEENIYPFSKVRVKRDKGKRLFLSKEQVEKLRNFKIEYTGKDEVFRDMFIFS
;
A
#
# COMPACT_ATOMS: atom_id res chain seq x y z
N MET A 1 25.40 -17.89 -8.69
CA MET A 1 25.31 -16.43 -8.90
C MET A 1 24.34 -16.19 -10.03
N ALA A 2 23.39 -15.26 -9.86
CA ALA A 2 22.50 -14.92 -10.96
C ALA A 2 23.25 -14.18 -12.07
N SER A 3 22.92 -14.43 -13.34
CA SER A 3 23.48 -13.70 -14.49
C SER A 3 22.43 -12.77 -15.08
N ILE A 4 22.83 -11.53 -15.38
CA ILE A 4 22.00 -10.51 -16.03
C ILE A 4 22.59 -10.20 -17.42
N LYS A 5 21.75 -10.20 -18.45
CA LYS A 5 22.11 -9.80 -19.83
C LYS A 5 20.95 -9.10 -20.52
N LEU A 6 21.23 -8.25 -21.51
CA LEU A 6 20.22 -7.73 -22.43
C LEU A 6 19.99 -8.73 -23.58
N VAL A 7 18.73 -8.92 -23.95
CA VAL A 7 18.35 -9.83 -25.03
C VAL A 7 17.27 -9.17 -25.87
N LEU A 8 17.56 -8.97 -27.16
CA LEU A 8 16.57 -8.55 -28.14
C LEU A 8 15.72 -9.75 -28.54
N ARG A 9 14.41 -9.66 -28.35
CA ARG A 9 13.47 -10.76 -28.68
C ARG A 9 12.99 -10.61 -30.12
N THR A 10 13.83 -11.05 -31.07
CA THR A 10 13.51 -11.03 -32.52
C THR A 10 12.27 -11.85 -32.87
N ASN A 11 11.92 -12.83 -32.03
CA ASN A 11 10.69 -13.61 -32.18
C ASN A 11 9.41 -12.85 -31.74
N GLN A 12 9.54 -11.63 -31.22
CA GLN A 12 8.43 -10.75 -30.81
C GLN A 12 8.43 -9.44 -31.62
N GLU A 13 8.79 -9.53 -32.90
CA GLU A 13 8.77 -8.39 -33.80
C GLU A 13 7.34 -7.88 -34.01
N ASP A 14 7.15 -6.56 -33.94
CA ASP A 14 5.88 -5.93 -34.27
C ASP A 14 5.75 -5.65 -35.77
N LYS A 15 4.55 -5.21 -36.20
CA LYS A 15 4.25 -4.90 -37.60
C LYS A 15 5.17 -3.82 -38.21
N THR A 16 5.92 -3.09 -37.39
CA THR A 16 6.84 -2.03 -37.82
C THR A 16 8.30 -2.49 -37.90
N GLY A 17 8.58 -3.78 -37.65
CA GLY A 17 9.92 -4.35 -37.68
C GLY A 17 10.73 -4.14 -36.41
N HIS A 18 10.09 -3.70 -35.31
CA HIS A 18 10.78 -3.48 -34.04
C HIS A 18 10.55 -4.64 -33.08
N SER A 19 11.65 -5.09 -32.46
CA SER A 19 11.65 -6.16 -31.47
C SER A 19 11.91 -5.58 -30.07
N PRO A 20 11.21 -6.07 -29.02
CA PRO A 20 11.41 -5.60 -27.66
C PRO A 20 12.73 -6.09 -27.07
N LEU A 21 13.41 -5.20 -26.34
CA LEU A 21 14.61 -5.48 -25.59
C LEU A 21 14.26 -5.83 -24.13
N TYR A 22 14.82 -6.92 -23.63
CA TYR A 22 14.58 -7.39 -22.25
C TYR A 22 15.88 -7.52 -21.48
N ILE A 23 15.81 -7.29 -20.16
CA ILE A 23 16.80 -7.77 -19.21
C ILE A 23 16.46 -9.24 -18.90
N ARG A 24 17.34 -10.15 -19.30
CA ARG A 24 17.28 -11.58 -18.99
C ARG A 24 18.05 -11.83 -17.70
N LEU A 25 17.33 -12.25 -16.67
CA LEU A 25 17.88 -12.74 -15.41
C LEU A 25 17.85 -14.27 -15.42
N ILE A 26 18.98 -14.93 -15.15
CA ILE A 26 19.05 -16.39 -14.98
C ILE A 26 19.56 -16.71 -13.59
N LYS A 27 18.80 -17.49 -12.83
CA LYS A 27 19.24 -18.07 -11.55
C LYS A 27 18.72 -19.49 -11.44
N ASP A 28 19.56 -20.42 -10.97
CA ASP A 28 19.22 -21.84 -10.78
C ASP A 28 18.60 -22.47 -12.04
N ARG A 29 19.21 -22.21 -13.21
CA ARG A 29 18.75 -22.64 -14.56
C ARG A 29 17.35 -22.13 -14.96
N LYS A 30 16.76 -21.20 -14.21
CA LYS A 30 15.47 -20.58 -14.51
C LYS A 30 15.67 -19.16 -15.04
N ALA A 31 15.29 -18.94 -16.30
CA ALA A 31 15.35 -17.62 -16.93
C ALA A 31 14.06 -16.83 -16.68
N LYS A 32 14.20 -15.54 -16.37
CA LYS A 32 13.13 -14.55 -16.24
C LYS A 32 13.50 -13.30 -17.02
N PHE A 33 12.48 -12.61 -17.52
CA PHE A 33 12.64 -11.46 -18.41
C PHE A 33 11.93 -10.24 -17.80
N VAL A 34 12.63 -9.12 -17.71
CA VAL A 34 12.12 -7.81 -17.31
C VAL A 34 12.19 -6.89 -18.53
N ALA A 35 11.06 -6.26 -18.89
CA ALA A 35 11.01 -5.38 -20.05
C ALA A 35 11.81 -4.10 -19.78
N THR A 36 12.60 -3.63 -20.75
CA THR A 36 13.31 -2.34 -20.64
C THR A 36 12.45 -1.16 -21.07
N GLY A 37 11.33 -1.41 -21.77
CA GLY A 37 10.53 -0.40 -22.46
C GLY A 37 11.09 0.03 -23.82
N VAL A 38 12.25 -0.50 -24.22
CA VAL A 38 12.90 -0.18 -25.49
C VAL A 38 12.55 -1.24 -26.54
N LYS A 39 12.28 -0.80 -27.77
CA LYS A 39 12.20 -1.66 -28.95
C LYS A 39 13.19 -1.18 -30.02
N LEU A 40 13.79 -2.11 -30.74
CA LEU A 40 14.84 -1.86 -31.72
C LEU A 40 14.67 -2.79 -32.92
N LYS A 41 15.11 -2.36 -34.09
CA LYS A 41 15.30 -3.25 -35.24
C LYS A 41 16.50 -4.15 -35.02
N HIS A 42 16.50 -5.31 -35.67
CA HIS A 42 17.60 -6.26 -35.56
C HIS A 42 18.97 -5.65 -35.95
N ASN A 43 19.00 -4.76 -36.96
CA ASN A 43 20.22 -4.09 -37.41
C ASN A 43 20.71 -2.95 -36.50
N GLU A 44 19.95 -2.57 -35.47
CA GLU A 44 20.26 -1.49 -34.52
C GLU A 44 20.85 -2.03 -33.20
N TRP A 45 20.83 -3.34 -33.00
CA TRP A 45 21.34 -4.00 -31.80
C TRP A 45 22.65 -4.73 -32.08
N ASP A 46 23.61 -4.63 -31.15
CA ASP A 46 24.87 -5.37 -31.13
C ASP A 46 24.80 -6.38 -29.97
N ASP A 47 24.56 -7.66 -30.29
CA ASP A 47 24.41 -8.72 -29.30
C ASP A 47 25.70 -9.01 -28.53
N ASP A 48 26.86 -8.89 -29.19
CA ASP A 48 28.16 -9.16 -28.57
C ASP A 48 28.52 -8.07 -27.56
N LYS A 49 28.31 -6.81 -27.95
CA LYS A 49 28.59 -5.65 -27.08
C LYS A 49 27.46 -5.31 -26.13
N GLN A 50 26.30 -5.94 -26.29
CA GLN A 50 25.09 -5.69 -25.52
C GLN A 50 24.70 -4.20 -25.55
N LYS A 51 24.79 -3.58 -26.73
CA LYS A 51 24.60 -2.14 -26.93
C LYS A 51 23.81 -1.83 -28.19
N ILE A 52 23.13 -0.70 -28.15
CA ILE A 52 22.51 -0.08 -29.31
C ILE A 52 23.62 0.49 -30.21
N LYS A 53 23.58 0.13 -31.49
CA LYS A 53 24.52 0.60 -32.52
C LYS A 53 24.32 2.10 -32.80
N LYS A 54 25.36 2.75 -33.32
CA LYS A 54 25.37 4.20 -33.59
C LYS A 54 24.37 4.64 -34.67
N ASN A 55 23.85 3.71 -35.48
CA ASN A 55 22.85 3.96 -36.51
C ASN A 55 21.45 4.25 -35.96
N HIS A 56 21.17 3.98 -34.68
CA HIS A 56 19.92 4.35 -34.04
C HIS A 56 20.00 5.78 -33.47
N THR A 57 18.97 6.58 -33.73
CA THR A 57 18.82 7.94 -33.19
C THR A 57 18.83 7.92 -31.66
N ASN A 58 19.58 8.82 -30.99
CA ASN A 58 19.75 8.80 -29.53
C ASN A 58 20.41 7.53 -28.95
N SER A 59 21.12 6.73 -29.75
CA SER A 59 21.84 5.53 -29.29
C SER A 59 22.70 5.76 -28.04
N ALA A 60 23.41 6.90 -27.95
CA ALA A 60 24.22 7.24 -26.77
C ALA A 60 23.38 7.37 -25.49
N ARG A 61 22.28 8.14 -25.53
CA ARG A 61 21.38 8.34 -24.38
C ARG A 61 20.69 7.04 -23.98
N MET A 62 20.24 6.25 -24.97
CA MET A 62 19.58 4.98 -24.69
C MET A 62 20.55 3.94 -24.12
N ASN A 63 21.80 3.89 -24.60
CA ASN A 63 22.84 3.04 -24.02
C ASN A 63 23.14 3.43 -22.57
N ALA A 64 23.21 4.73 -22.25
CA ALA A 64 23.39 5.19 -20.87
C ALA A 64 22.21 4.76 -19.97
N PHE A 65 20.97 4.91 -20.46
CA PHE A 65 19.77 4.45 -19.76
C PHE A 65 19.78 2.93 -19.51
N LEU A 66 20.12 2.14 -20.53
CA LEU A 66 20.21 0.68 -20.41
C LEU A 66 21.32 0.24 -19.45
N ALA A 67 22.47 0.92 -19.47
CA ALA A 67 23.56 0.66 -18.53
C ALA A 67 23.13 0.92 -17.08
N GLN A 68 22.41 2.01 -16.82
CA GLN A 68 21.86 2.29 -15.49
C GLN A 68 20.86 1.20 -15.05
N LYS A 69 19.95 0.80 -15.94
CA LYS A 69 18.99 -0.28 -15.66
C LYS A 69 19.65 -1.62 -15.36
N ILE A 70 20.76 -1.95 -16.02
CA ILE A 70 21.56 -3.15 -15.68
C ILE A 70 22.19 -2.97 -14.30
N ALA A 71 22.84 -1.83 -14.04
CA ALA A 71 23.50 -1.58 -12.77
C ALA A 71 22.53 -1.65 -11.58
N ASP A 72 21.33 -1.06 -11.71
CA ASP A 72 20.27 -1.13 -10.71
C ASP A 72 19.81 -2.59 -10.49
N ALA A 73 19.68 -3.36 -11.56
CA ALA A 73 19.29 -4.77 -11.50
C ALA A 73 20.36 -5.64 -10.83
N GLU A 74 21.63 -5.42 -11.15
CA GLU A 74 22.77 -6.10 -10.54
C GLU A 74 22.90 -5.75 -9.06
N GLY A 75 22.76 -4.47 -8.68
CA GLY A 75 22.73 -4.03 -7.30
C GLY A 75 21.60 -4.70 -6.51
N THR A 76 20.39 -4.71 -7.07
CA THR A 76 19.22 -5.39 -6.47
C THR A 76 19.49 -6.88 -6.26
N VAL A 77 20.06 -7.58 -7.25
CA VAL A 77 20.43 -8.99 -7.11
C VAL A 77 21.45 -9.20 -6.00
N ALA A 78 22.51 -8.39 -5.96
CA ALA A 78 23.57 -8.49 -4.97
C ALA A 78 23.04 -8.28 -3.55
N ASP A 79 22.20 -7.26 -3.34
CA ASP A 79 21.58 -6.97 -2.05
C ASP A 79 20.68 -8.11 -1.57
N HIS A 80 19.90 -8.69 -2.48
CA HIS A 80 19.04 -9.82 -2.17
C HIS A 80 19.83 -11.10 -1.86
N GLU A 81 20.87 -11.41 -2.63
CA GLU A 81 21.76 -12.55 -2.37
C GLU A 81 22.53 -12.38 -1.04
N ARG A 82 22.87 -11.14 -0.64
CA ARG A 82 23.49 -10.83 0.65
C ARG A 82 22.54 -11.02 1.84
N LYS A 83 21.28 -10.57 1.70
CA LYS A 83 20.28 -10.66 2.78
C LYS A 83 19.70 -12.07 2.98
N ARG A 84 19.59 -12.87 1.91
CA ARG A 84 19.03 -14.23 1.98
C ARG A 84 19.83 -15.19 1.10
N LYS A 85 20.36 -16.28 1.67
CA LYS A 85 21.12 -17.32 0.95
C LYS A 85 20.35 -17.97 -0.22
N SER A 86 19.03 -17.89 -0.25
CA SER A 86 18.17 -18.51 -1.27
C SER A 86 17.04 -17.58 -1.71
N VAL A 87 17.16 -16.94 -2.90
CA VAL A 87 16.16 -15.96 -3.37
C VAL A 87 15.29 -16.37 -4.56
N SER A 88 15.48 -17.43 -5.34
CA SER A 88 14.68 -17.71 -6.57
C SER A 88 14.69 -16.61 -7.67
N ALA A 89 14.66 -17.02 -8.93
CA ALA A 89 14.62 -16.11 -10.07
C ALA A 89 13.33 -15.25 -10.14
N ARG A 90 12.21 -15.72 -9.57
CA ARG A 90 10.94 -14.99 -9.58
C ARG A 90 10.99 -13.75 -8.71
N LYS A 91 11.42 -13.89 -7.45
CA LYS A 91 11.51 -12.76 -6.51
C LYS A 91 12.53 -11.71 -6.98
N LEU A 92 13.66 -12.16 -7.54
CA LEU A 92 14.62 -11.24 -8.15
C LEU A 92 14.03 -10.48 -9.35
N LYS A 93 13.23 -11.13 -10.21
CA LYS A 93 12.51 -10.45 -11.29
C LYS A 93 11.56 -9.38 -10.74
N GLU A 94 10.78 -9.70 -9.72
CA GLU A 94 9.85 -8.77 -9.07
C GLU A 94 10.60 -7.58 -8.45
N ALA A 95 11.75 -7.82 -7.80
CA ALA A 95 12.58 -6.77 -7.25
C ALA A 95 13.18 -5.85 -8.34
N ILE A 96 13.71 -6.41 -9.43
CA ILE A 96 14.29 -5.63 -10.55
C ILE A 96 13.22 -4.83 -11.31
N LYS A 97 12.00 -5.37 -11.44
CA LYS A 97 10.88 -4.62 -12.03
C LYS A 97 10.54 -3.37 -11.18
N GLY A 98 10.92 -3.37 -9.91
CA GLY A 98 10.30 -2.54 -8.88
C GLY A 98 8.97 -3.16 -8.47
N LYS A 99 8.56 -2.96 -7.21
CA LYS A 99 7.15 -3.18 -6.86
C LYS A 99 6.36 -2.13 -7.64
N ASP A 100 5.37 -2.55 -8.41
CA ASP A 100 4.40 -1.60 -8.96
C ASP A 100 3.89 -0.79 -7.76
N MET A 101 3.87 0.55 -7.87
CA MET A 101 3.34 1.38 -6.80
C MET A 101 1.96 0.85 -6.46
N ALA A 102 1.80 0.34 -5.23
CA ALA A 102 0.57 -0.32 -4.84
C ALA A 102 -0.47 0.76 -4.53
N ASN A 103 -1.63 0.69 -5.18
CA ASN A 103 -2.72 1.60 -4.89
C ASN A 103 -3.22 1.36 -3.46
N PHE A 104 -3.27 2.41 -2.65
CA PHE A 104 -3.61 2.29 -1.24
C PHE A 104 -5.06 1.84 -1.03
N PHE A 105 -6.02 2.41 -1.77
CA PHE A 105 -7.43 2.11 -1.55
C PHE A 105 -7.80 0.71 -2.03
N GLU A 106 -7.27 0.28 -3.17
CA GLU A 106 -7.43 -1.09 -3.65
C GLU A 106 -6.94 -2.08 -2.60
N TYR A 107 -5.72 -1.87 -2.09
CA TYR A 107 -5.16 -2.70 -1.03
C TYR A 107 -6.04 -2.68 0.23
N ALA A 108 -6.43 -1.49 0.71
CA ALA A 108 -7.16 -1.32 1.96
C ALA A 108 -8.56 -1.98 1.92
N TYR A 109 -9.29 -1.86 0.82
CA TYR A 109 -10.59 -2.50 0.66
C TYR A 109 -10.47 -4.01 0.53
N ASN A 110 -9.52 -4.51 -0.27
CA ASN A 110 -9.24 -5.94 -0.36
C ASN A 110 -8.90 -6.52 1.02
N ARG A 111 -8.08 -5.80 1.79
CA ARG A 111 -7.72 -6.17 3.16
C ARG A 111 -8.92 -6.18 4.10
N CYS A 112 -9.88 -5.27 3.95
CA CYS A 112 -11.13 -5.29 4.71
C CYS A 112 -11.97 -6.53 4.39
N GLU A 113 -12.10 -6.91 3.12
CA GLU A 113 -12.84 -8.12 2.74
C GLU A 113 -12.13 -9.39 3.22
N ARG A 114 -10.79 -9.44 3.26
CA ARG A 114 -10.03 -10.58 3.81
C ARG A 114 -10.29 -10.87 5.29
N ILE A 115 -10.62 -9.88 6.11
CA ILE A 115 -10.95 -10.09 7.53
C ILE A 115 -12.44 -10.27 7.81
N LYS A 116 -13.27 -10.19 6.78
CA LYS A 116 -14.70 -10.40 6.93
C LYS A 116 -14.95 -11.84 7.41
N GLY A 117 -15.59 -11.98 8.56
CA GLY A 117 -15.81 -13.28 9.22
C GLY A 117 -14.74 -13.70 10.22
N THR A 118 -13.53 -13.13 10.16
CA THR A 118 -12.46 -13.37 11.16
C THR A 118 -12.55 -12.40 12.33
N VAL A 119 -13.11 -11.22 12.10
CA VAL A 119 -13.36 -10.20 13.13
C VAL A 119 -14.85 -9.98 13.35
N SER A 120 -15.20 -9.32 14.46
CA SER A 120 -16.59 -8.94 14.71
C SER A 120 -17.16 -8.08 13.56
N VAL A 121 -18.48 -8.18 13.33
CA VAL A 121 -19.17 -7.39 12.30
C VAL A 121 -18.95 -5.88 12.51
N ALA A 122 -18.92 -5.43 13.77
CA ALA A 122 -18.63 -4.04 14.11
C ALA A 122 -17.22 -3.62 13.72
N THR A 123 -16.21 -4.47 13.98
CA THR A 123 -14.82 -4.21 13.60
C THR A 123 -14.66 -4.10 12.08
N TYR A 124 -15.25 -5.04 11.32
CA TYR A 124 -15.24 -4.99 9.86
C TYR A 124 -15.86 -3.68 9.32
N LYS A 125 -17.06 -3.32 9.82
CA LYS A 125 -17.74 -2.08 9.43
C LYS A 125 -16.90 -0.85 9.74
N ASN A 126 -16.30 -0.80 10.92
CA ASN A 126 -15.41 0.29 11.31
C ASN A 126 -14.22 0.44 10.35
N TYR A 127 -13.48 -0.65 10.09
CA TYR A 127 -12.33 -0.60 9.18
C TYR A 127 -12.71 -0.02 7.82
N LYS A 128 -13.78 -0.54 7.21
CA LYS A 128 -14.30 -0.06 5.92
C LYS A 128 -14.73 1.40 5.97
N GLN A 129 -15.40 1.82 7.04
CA GLN A 129 -15.86 3.19 7.24
C GLN A 129 -14.70 4.19 7.33
N TYR A 130 -13.63 3.85 8.06
CA TYR A 130 -12.48 4.75 8.21
C TYR A 130 -11.62 4.82 6.95
N VAL A 131 -11.51 3.74 6.17
CA VAL A 131 -10.93 3.78 4.83
C VAL A 131 -11.75 4.70 3.92
N ALA A 132 -13.08 4.54 3.88
CA ALA A 132 -13.96 5.39 3.08
C ALA A 132 -13.93 6.87 3.52
N LYS A 133 -13.75 7.14 4.81
CA LYS A 133 -13.58 8.51 5.33
C LYS A 133 -12.30 9.14 4.81
N PHE A 134 -11.20 8.39 4.76
CA PHE A 134 -9.95 8.86 4.19
C PHE A 134 -10.07 9.06 2.67
N GLU A 135 -10.74 8.15 1.97
CA GLU A 135 -11.06 8.31 0.54
C GLU A 135 -11.84 9.59 0.25
N LYS A 136 -12.84 9.90 1.07
CA LYS A 136 -13.60 11.15 0.94
C LYS A 136 -12.74 12.41 1.14
N PHE A 137 -11.73 12.34 2.00
CA PHE A 137 -10.78 13.44 2.19
C PHE A 137 -9.86 13.61 0.98
N ILE A 138 -9.37 12.51 0.40
CA ILE A 138 -8.51 12.54 -0.79
C ILE A 138 -9.29 12.99 -2.04
N GLY A 139 -10.53 12.54 -2.20
CA GLY A 139 -11.40 12.93 -3.31
C GLY A 139 -11.18 12.15 -4.61
N HIS A 140 -10.14 11.31 -4.69
CA HIS A 140 -9.89 10.39 -5.80
C HIS A 140 -9.32 9.06 -5.29
N ARG A 141 -9.34 8.04 -6.15
CA ARG A 141 -8.81 6.70 -5.82
C ARG A 141 -7.40 6.43 -6.31
N ASP A 142 -6.89 7.25 -7.23
CA ASP A 142 -5.53 7.11 -7.76
C ASP A 142 -4.51 7.67 -6.76
N ILE A 143 -4.28 6.91 -5.68
CA ILE A 143 -3.30 7.25 -4.65
C ILE A 143 -2.52 5.99 -4.27
N TYR A 144 -1.21 6.12 -4.23
CA TYR A 144 -0.28 5.05 -3.91
C TYR A 144 0.24 5.20 -2.48
N PHE A 145 0.81 4.13 -1.92
CA PHE A 145 1.37 4.18 -0.56
C PHE A 145 2.43 5.28 -0.39
N ASP A 146 3.20 5.57 -1.43
CA ASP A 146 4.31 6.54 -1.42
C ASP A 146 3.81 8.00 -1.43
N ASP A 147 2.59 8.23 -1.94
CA ASP A 147 1.96 9.55 -1.98
C ASP A 147 1.47 9.99 -0.59
N ILE A 148 1.23 9.03 0.31
CA ILE A 148 0.71 9.30 1.64
C ILE A 148 1.87 9.74 2.54
N THR A 149 2.04 11.04 2.65
CA THR A 149 3.12 11.65 3.43
C THR A 149 2.69 12.03 4.85
N VAL A 150 3.66 12.34 5.71
CA VAL A 150 3.43 12.92 7.05
C VAL A 150 2.58 14.19 6.96
N THR A 151 2.80 15.03 5.94
CA THR A 151 2.06 16.26 5.71
C THR A 151 0.59 15.96 5.39
N MET A 152 0.33 15.05 4.46
CA MET A 152 -1.03 14.62 4.13
C MET A 152 -1.78 14.07 5.35
N LEU A 153 -1.11 13.28 6.20
CA LEU A 153 -1.72 12.77 7.43
C LEU A 153 -2.06 13.89 8.42
N LYS A 154 -1.24 14.95 8.50
CA LYS A 154 -1.54 16.14 9.31
C LYS A 154 -2.71 16.93 8.75
N ASP A 155 -2.79 17.08 7.44
CA ASP A 155 -3.92 17.75 6.78
C ASP A 155 -5.21 16.96 6.99
N TYR A 156 -5.13 15.63 6.94
CA TYR A 156 -6.25 14.76 7.26
C TYR A 156 -6.71 14.90 8.73
N ILE A 157 -5.76 14.96 9.69
CA ILE A 157 -6.07 15.25 11.10
C ILE A 157 -6.80 16.59 11.25
N ASN A 158 -6.32 17.63 10.56
CA ASN A 158 -6.91 18.96 10.59
C ASN A 158 -8.32 18.94 9.98
N TYR A 159 -8.51 18.29 8.85
CA TYR A 159 -9.82 18.10 8.24
C TYR A 159 -10.81 17.39 9.19
N MET A 160 -10.38 16.28 9.81
CA MET A 160 -11.23 15.56 10.75
C MET A 160 -11.61 16.41 11.97
N SER A 161 -10.67 17.19 12.50
CA SER A 161 -10.89 18.00 13.71
C SER A 161 -11.72 19.25 13.41
N ASN A 162 -11.40 19.95 12.32
CA ASN A 162 -11.95 21.29 12.04
C ASN A 162 -13.19 21.24 11.16
N ASN A 163 -13.24 20.35 10.15
CA ASN A 163 -14.34 20.26 9.20
C ASN A 163 -15.38 19.25 9.67
N LEU A 164 -14.94 18.06 10.10
CA LEU A 164 -15.86 17.00 10.58
C LEU A 164 -16.20 17.11 12.07
N LYS A 165 -15.56 18.05 12.79
CA LYS A 165 -15.73 18.25 14.24
C LYS A 165 -15.53 16.95 15.05
N ASN A 166 -14.67 16.05 14.58
CA ASN A 166 -14.39 14.81 15.28
C ASN A 166 -13.48 15.05 16.49
N GLY A 167 -13.80 14.41 17.61
CA GLY A 167 -12.95 14.40 18.80
C GLY A 167 -11.67 13.59 18.59
N ALA A 168 -10.69 13.84 19.46
CA ALA A 168 -9.37 13.20 19.45
C ALA A 168 -9.40 11.67 19.35
N THR A 169 -10.32 11.01 20.04
CA THR A 169 -10.48 9.54 20.00
C THR A 169 -10.79 9.04 18.59
N THR A 170 -11.72 9.71 17.90
CA THR A 170 -12.14 9.36 16.54
C THR A 170 -11.02 9.62 15.53
N VAL A 171 -10.30 10.73 15.69
CA VAL A 171 -9.12 11.05 14.86
C VAL A 171 -8.03 9.99 15.05
N HIS A 172 -7.72 9.65 16.30
CA HIS A 172 -6.73 8.62 16.62
C HIS A 172 -7.10 7.26 16.02
N TYR A 173 -8.36 6.85 16.17
CA TYR A 173 -8.83 5.57 15.66
C TYR A 173 -8.81 5.51 14.12
N SER A 174 -9.10 6.63 13.45
CA SER A 174 -8.94 6.75 12.00
C SER A 174 -7.50 6.48 11.56
N LEU A 175 -6.53 7.19 12.13
CA LEU A 175 -5.12 6.99 11.82
C LEU A 175 -4.61 5.60 12.20
N LEU A 176 -5.13 5.03 13.29
CA LEU A 176 -4.79 3.67 13.70
C LEU A 176 -5.14 2.69 12.58
N ILE A 177 -6.37 2.74 12.06
CA ILE A 177 -6.82 1.87 10.97
C ILE A 177 -5.94 2.04 9.73
N LEU A 178 -5.65 3.28 9.32
CA LEU A 178 -4.76 3.53 8.18
C LEU A 178 -3.36 2.97 8.44
N SER A 179 -2.82 3.12 9.65
CA SER A 179 -1.52 2.57 10.02
C SER A 179 -1.47 1.04 10.00
N VAL A 180 -2.59 0.37 10.31
CA VAL A 180 -2.69 -1.09 10.19
C VAL A 180 -2.57 -1.51 8.74
N MET A 181 -3.18 -0.78 7.80
CA MET A 181 -3.06 -1.07 6.36
C MET A 181 -1.60 -1.02 5.90
N PHE A 182 -0.84 -0.01 6.33
CA PHE A 182 0.59 0.10 6.03
C PHE A 182 1.40 -1.05 6.63
N ARG A 183 1.19 -1.37 7.91
CA ARG A 183 1.93 -2.48 8.56
C ARG A 183 1.61 -3.82 7.94
N ASP A 184 0.36 -4.04 7.53
CA ASP A 184 -0.02 -5.26 6.82
C ASP A 184 0.64 -5.30 5.45
N ALA A 185 0.63 -4.19 4.70
CA ALA A 185 1.27 -4.12 3.39
C ALA A 185 2.78 -4.36 3.48
N GLN A 186 3.45 -3.88 4.53
CA GLN A 186 4.85 -4.17 4.81
C GLN A 186 5.06 -5.66 5.11
N ARG A 187 4.23 -6.26 5.98
CA ARG A 187 4.30 -7.69 6.32
C ARG A 187 4.02 -8.61 5.13
N GLU A 188 3.19 -8.17 4.19
CA GLU A 188 2.86 -8.88 2.96
C GLU A 188 3.88 -8.62 1.83
N ASP A 189 4.98 -7.91 2.10
CA ASP A 189 5.97 -7.48 1.10
C ASP A 189 5.32 -6.71 -0.08
N VAL A 190 4.23 -5.97 0.15
CA VAL A 190 3.57 -5.11 -0.86
C VAL A 190 4.26 -3.75 -0.97
N ILE A 191 4.76 -3.22 0.15
CA ILE A 191 5.56 -1.98 0.19
C ILE A 191 6.89 -2.23 0.92
N GLU A 192 7.80 -1.27 0.85
CA GLU A 192 9.06 -1.30 1.61
C GLU A 192 8.87 -0.87 3.08
N GLU A 193 9.78 -1.31 3.95
CA GLU A 193 9.72 -1.02 5.39
C GLU A 193 9.93 0.47 5.73
N ASN A 194 10.63 1.22 4.87
CA ASN A 194 10.85 2.66 4.99
C ASN A 194 9.59 3.50 4.67
N ILE A 195 8.61 2.95 3.94
CA ILE A 195 7.35 3.61 3.59
C ILE A 195 6.39 3.50 4.80
N TYR A 196 6.59 4.38 5.78
CA TYR A 196 5.75 4.43 6.98
C TYR A 196 5.60 5.86 7.55
N PRO A 197 4.63 6.66 7.05
CA PRO A 197 4.46 8.06 7.43
C PRO A 197 3.90 8.27 8.85
N PHE A 198 3.39 7.23 9.51
CA PHE A 198 2.75 7.35 10.83
C PHE A 198 3.75 7.49 11.99
N SER A 199 5.02 7.17 11.79
CA SER A 199 6.07 7.25 12.83
C SER A 199 6.21 8.66 13.43
N LYS A 200 5.97 9.69 12.62
CA LYS A 200 6.13 11.11 12.98
C LYS A 200 4.79 11.81 13.22
N VAL A 201 3.68 11.07 13.26
CA VAL A 201 2.33 11.63 13.44
C VAL A 201 1.83 11.29 14.84
N ARG A 202 1.44 12.32 15.60
CA ARG A 202 0.90 12.17 16.95
C ARG A 202 -0.44 12.87 17.06
N VAL A 203 -1.43 12.18 17.62
CA VAL A 203 -2.73 12.74 17.97
C VAL A 203 -2.79 12.87 19.49
N LYS A 204 -3.15 14.05 19.99
CA LYS A 204 -3.38 14.25 21.43
C LYS A 204 -4.50 13.31 21.87
N ARG A 205 -4.30 12.54 22.94
CA ARG A 205 -5.37 11.75 23.55
C ARG A 205 -6.14 12.66 24.50
N ASP A 206 -7.46 12.66 24.39
CA ASP A 206 -8.30 13.31 25.38
C ASP A 206 -8.43 12.41 26.61
N LYS A 207 -8.42 13.01 27.80
CA LYS A 207 -8.75 12.29 29.05
C LYS A 207 -10.26 12.24 29.11
N GLY A 208 -10.84 11.23 28.48
CA GLY A 208 -12.29 11.04 28.47
C GLY A 208 -12.85 11.15 29.90
N LYS A 209 -13.85 12.02 30.09
CA LYS A 209 -14.58 12.09 31.36
C LYS A 209 -15.48 10.86 31.44
N ARG A 210 -15.12 9.90 32.29
CA ARG A 210 -16.00 8.78 32.62
C ARG A 210 -17.01 9.29 33.64
N LEU A 211 -18.26 9.44 33.22
CA LEU A 211 -19.36 9.76 34.11
C LEU A 211 -19.89 8.47 34.73
N PHE A 212 -20.29 8.57 36.00
CA PHE A 212 -20.92 7.49 36.74
C PHE A 212 -22.24 8.02 37.31
N LEU A 213 -23.24 7.15 37.40
CA LEU A 213 -24.48 7.50 38.09
C LEU A 213 -24.28 7.31 39.59
N SER A 214 -24.75 8.26 40.39
CA SER A 214 -24.88 8.06 41.83
C SER A 214 -26.01 7.06 42.13
N LYS A 215 -25.99 6.45 43.31
CA LYS A 215 -27.08 5.56 43.76
C LYS A 215 -28.45 6.22 43.66
N GLU A 216 -28.54 7.50 44.03
CA GLU A 216 -29.78 8.28 43.94
C GLU A 216 -30.26 8.43 42.49
N GLN A 217 -29.34 8.67 41.54
CA GLN A 217 -29.68 8.78 40.12
C GLN A 217 -30.15 7.44 39.55
N VAL A 218 -29.55 6.32 39.98
CA VAL A 218 -29.99 4.97 39.59
C VAL A 218 -31.40 4.68 40.13
N GLU A 219 -31.69 5.03 41.39
CA GLU A 219 -33.04 4.84 41.96
C GLU A 219 -34.08 5.75 41.29
N LYS A 220 -33.71 6.99 40.94
CA LYS A 220 -34.59 7.88 40.14
C LYS A 220 -34.89 7.27 38.79
N LEU A 221 -33.88 6.73 38.10
CA LEU A 221 -34.07 6.07 36.81
C LEU A 221 -34.97 4.85 36.94
N ARG A 222 -34.75 4.00 37.94
CA ARG A 222 -35.54 2.79 38.21
C ARG A 222 -37.03 3.09 38.41
N ASN A 223 -37.34 4.15 39.16
CA ASN A 223 -38.71 4.52 39.51
C ASN A 223 -39.36 5.48 38.51
N PHE A 224 -38.64 5.91 37.47
CA PHE A 224 -39.15 6.83 36.47
C PHE A 224 -40.28 6.17 35.67
N LYS A 225 -41.48 6.76 35.71
CA LYS A 225 -42.64 6.29 34.95
C LYS A 225 -42.57 6.79 33.51
N ILE A 226 -42.69 5.88 32.57
CA ILE A 226 -42.66 6.17 31.14
C ILE A 226 -44.11 6.20 30.66
N GLU A 227 -44.57 7.36 30.20
CA GLU A 227 -45.99 7.60 29.88
C GLU A 227 -46.33 7.38 28.40
N TYR A 228 -45.36 6.92 27.60
CA TYR A 228 -45.56 6.69 26.16
C TYR A 228 -45.25 5.24 25.78
N THR A 229 -45.89 4.79 24.70
CA THR A 229 -45.68 3.46 24.14
C THR A 229 -44.39 3.44 23.31
N GLY A 230 -43.39 2.70 23.80
CA GLY A 230 -42.05 2.62 23.21
C GLY A 230 -41.24 1.43 23.74
N LYS A 231 -39.93 1.41 23.45
CA LYS A 231 -39.00 0.37 23.95
C LYS A 231 -38.26 0.82 25.22
N ASP A 232 -38.63 1.97 25.73
CA ASP A 232 -37.88 2.73 26.73
C ASP A 232 -37.95 2.06 28.10
N GLU A 233 -39.07 1.42 28.43
CA GLU A 233 -39.19 0.56 29.62
C GLU A 233 -38.19 -0.59 29.54
N VAL A 234 -38.13 -1.27 28.39
CA VAL A 234 -37.18 -2.38 28.17
C VAL A 234 -35.73 -1.88 28.26
N PHE A 235 -35.41 -0.71 27.69
CA PHE A 235 -34.06 -0.14 27.76
C PHE A 235 -33.67 0.25 29.18
N ARG A 236 -34.58 0.86 29.95
CA ARG A 236 -34.39 1.16 31.37
C ARG A 236 -34.11 -0.14 32.14
N ASP A 237 -34.96 -1.14 31.99
CA ASP A 237 -34.88 -2.37 32.76
C ASP A 237 -33.60 -3.16 32.40
N MET A 238 -33.21 -3.20 31.13
CA MET A 238 -31.94 -3.79 30.69
C MET A 238 -30.72 -3.06 31.28
N PHE A 239 -30.77 -1.73 31.37
CA PHE A 239 -29.69 -0.93 31.97
C PHE A 239 -29.59 -1.14 33.49
N ILE A 240 -30.72 -1.27 34.18
CA ILE A 240 -30.73 -1.53 35.64
C ILE A 240 -30.26 -2.97 35.94
N PHE A 241 -30.50 -3.91 35.04
CA PHE A 241 -30.06 -5.30 35.20
C PHE A 241 -28.57 -5.53 34.94
N SER A 242 -27.95 -4.75 34.03
CA SER A 242 -26.52 -4.90 33.63
C SER A 242 -25.53 -4.42 34.67
#